data_AF-A0A4R7VFB7-F1
#
_entry.id   AF-A0A4R7VFB7-F1
#
_cell.length_a   1.000
_cell.length_b   1.000
_cell.length_c   1.000
_cell.angle_alpha   90.00
_cell.angle_beta   90.00
_cell.angle_gamma   90.00
#
_symmetry.space_group_name_H-M   'P 1'
#
loop_
_entity.id
_entity.type
_entity.pdbx_description
1 polymer ?
#
loop_
_entity_poly.entity_id
_entity_poly.type
_entity_poly.pdbx_seq_one_letter_code
_entity_poly.pdbx_strand_id
1 'polypeptide(L)'
;MGTVLLVVVLVVVVAAVLFAVALARKGKRKYEARTGGPGLAPNAPREWAGAHTPEARLHRRLAAAARSLDAQPMGDAVTIEQRVTIEQQIQQLDEQLVAVASVPGNSSGVADMEPLVSDVERAVAQLATTGVDMDLLKRNQAELDAGEPGT
;
A
#
# COMPACT_ATOMS: atom_id res chain seq x y z
N MET A 1 -28.05 20.32 -28.22
CA MET A 1 -28.57 20.48 -26.84
C MET A 1 -28.17 19.30 -25.94
N GLY A 2 -28.50 18.04 -26.29
CA GLY A 2 -28.22 16.87 -25.44
C GLY A 2 -26.73 16.60 -25.13
N THR A 3 -25.85 16.73 -26.13
CA THR A 3 -24.40 16.49 -25.96
C THR A 3 -23.75 17.48 -24.99
N VAL A 4 -24.18 18.74 -25.00
CA VAL A 4 -23.65 19.80 -24.13
C VAL A 4 -24.03 19.53 -22.66
N LEU A 5 -25.28 19.10 -22.41
CA LEU A 5 -25.73 18.68 -21.08
C LEU A 5 -24.94 17.46 -20.56
N LEU A 6 -24.66 16.48 -21.42
CA LEU A 6 -23.93 15.27 -21.05
C LEU A 6 -22.48 15.59 -20.65
N VAL A 7 -21.81 16.46 -21.41
CA VAL A 7 -20.45 16.92 -21.10
C VAL A 7 -20.41 17.70 -19.77
N VAL A 8 -21.38 18.58 -19.53
CA VAL A 8 -21.45 19.35 -18.28
C VAL A 8 -21.66 18.44 -17.07
N VAL A 9 -22.55 17.45 -17.17
CA VAL A 9 -22.78 16.46 -16.09
C VAL A 9 -21.51 15.65 -15.82
N LEU A 10 -20.80 15.22 -16.87
CA LEU A 10 -19.57 14.45 -16.73
C LEU A 10 -18.47 15.25 -16.00
N VAL A 11 -18.31 16.53 -16.34
CA VAL A 11 -17.33 17.42 -15.69
C VAL A 11 -17.67 17.63 -14.21
N VAL A 12 -18.95 17.80 -13.86
CA VAL A 12 -19.40 17.98 -12.47
C VAL A 12 -19.16 16.70 -11.66
N VAL A 13 -19.41 15.52 -12.23
CA VAL A 13 -19.14 14.23 -11.57
C VAL A 13 -17.63 14.05 -11.34
N VAL A 14 -16.80 14.34 -12.34
CA VAL A 14 -15.34 14.25 -12.20
C VAL A 14 -14.83 15.23 -11.12
N ALA A 15 -15.32 16.47 -11.10
CA ALA A 15 -14.96 17.46 -10.10
C ALA A 15 -15.37 17.03 -8.67
N ALA A 16 -16.56 16.45 -8.51
CA ALA A 16 -17.04 15.94 -7.22
C ALA A 16 -16.20 14.76 -6.73
N VAL A 17 -15.81 13.84 -7.62
CA VAL A 17 -14.92 12.71 -7.30
C VAL A 17 -13.53 13.22 -6.89
N LEU A 18 -12.95 14.16 -7.64
CA LEU A 18 -11.65 14.74 -7.32
C LEU A 18 -11.68 15.49 -5.97
N PHE A 19 -12.77 16.20 -5.67
CA PHE A 19 -12.96 16.89 -4.40
C PHE A 19 -13.11 15.93 -3.22
N ALA A 20 -13.88 14.84 -3.38
CA ALA A 20 -14.01 13.79 -2.38
C ALA A 20 -12.67 13.09 -2.10
N VAL A 21 -11.88 12.80 -3.15
CA VAL A 21 -10.54 12.22 -3.03
C VAL A 21 -9.58 13.17 -2.34
N ALA A 22 -9.62 14.47 -2.67
CA ALA A 22 -8.78 15.49 -2.02
C ALA A 22 -9.13 15.65 -0.52
N LEU A 23 -10.42 15.62 -0.18
CA LEU A 23 -10.90 15.71 1.20
C LEU A 23 -10.55 14.46 2.00
N ALA A 24 -10.68 13.27 1.41
CA ALA A 24 -10.25 12.00 1.99
C ALA A 24 -8.73 11.96 2.23
N ARG A 25 -7.91 12.50 1.31
CA ARG A 25 -6.45 12.61 1.47
C ARG A 25 -6.04 13.55 2.61
N LYS A 26 -6.76 14.66 2.79
CA LYS A 26 -6.48 15.64 3.87
C LYS A 26 -6.93 15.14 5.25
N GLY A 27 -8.02 14.39 5.31
CA GLY A 27 -8.50 13.72 6.52
C GLY A 27 -7.58 12.56 6.94
N LYS A 28 -7.21 11.68 6.00
CA LYS A 28 -6.29 10.56 6.24
C LYS A 28 -4.97 11.00 6.87
N ARG A 29 -4.34 12.10 6.43
CA ARG A 29 -3.07 12.55 7.04
C ARG A 29 -3.14 12.86 8.54
N LYS A 30 -4.28 13.33 9.06
CA LYS A 30 -4.46 13.62 10.49
C LYS A 30 -4.94 12.41 11.30
N TYR A 31 -5.59 11.44 10.65
CA TYR A 31 -6.05 10.19 11.24
C TYR A 31 -4.98 9.08 11.18
N GLU A 32 -4.29 8.90 10.05
CA GLU A 32 -3.14 7.97 9.90
C GLU A 32 -2.00 8.29 10.86
N ALA A 33 -1.76 9.56 11.17
CA ALA A 33 -0.81 9.96 12.21
C ALA A 33 -1.24 9.58 13.64
N ARG A 34 -2.48 9.09 13.82
CA ARG A 34 -3.09 8.80 15.12
C ARG A 34 -3.53 7.33 15.27
N THR A 35 -3.63 6.56 14.18
CA THR A 35 -4.10 5.15 14.18
C THR A 35 -3.32 4.22 13.23
N GLY A 36 -2.07 4.54 12.88
CA GLY A 36 -1.19 3.61 12.12
C GLY A 36 -1.48 3.50 10.62
N GLY A 37 -2.71 3.77 10.17
CA GLY A 37 -3.12 3.61 8.77
C GLY A 37 -3.75 2.25 8.49
N PRO A 38 -4.29 2.02 7.27
CA PRO A 38 -4.92 0.76 6.93
C PRO A 38 -3.89 -0.37 7.03
N GLY A 39 -4.18 -1.40 7.83
CA GLY A 39 -3.28 -2.55 7.96
C GLY A 39 -2.08 -2.36 8.87
N LEU A 40 -2.05 -1.31 9.68
CA LEU A 40 -0.99 -1.11 10.68
C LEU A 40 -1.59 -1.06 12.09
N ALA A 41 -0.75 -1.34 13.09
CA ALA A 41 -1.18 -1.39 14.46
C ALA A 41 -1.77 -0.02 14.85
N PRO A 42 -3.02 0.03 15.36
CA PRO A 42 -3.65 1.28 15.77
C PRO A 42 -2.97 1.97 16.96
N ASN A 43 -1.99 1.29 17.58
CA ASN A 43 -1.37 1.65 18.84
C ASN A 43 0.07 2.20 18.71
N ALA A 44 0.50 2.59 17.50
CA ALA A 44 1.80 3.23 17.34
C ALA A 44 1.92 4.47 18.25
N PRO A 45 3.00 4.59 19.06
CA PRO A 45 3.22 5.72 19.94
C PRO A 45 3.15 7.06 19.21
N ARG A 46 2.45 8.03 19.82
CA ARG A 46 2.30 9.38 19.23
C ARG A 46 3.63 10.10 19.05
N GLU A 47 4.63 9.77 19.85
CA GLU A 47 5.98 10.31 19.76
C GLU A 47 6.70 9.92 18.46
N TRP A 48 6.26 8.86 17.76
CA TRP A 48 6.83 8.49 16.47
C TRP A 48 6.36 9.41 15.34
N ALA A 49 5.25 10.13 15.54
CA ALA A 49 4.68 11.03 14.54
C ALA A 49 5.60 12.25 14.32
N GLY A 50 6.53 12.13 13.37
CA GLY A 50 7.49 13.18 13.03
C GLY A 50 8.87 13.04 13.70
N ALA A 51 9.08 12.03 14.55
CA ALA A 51 10.38 11.78 15.14
C ALA A 51 11.36 11.07 14.16
N HIS A 52 12.65 11.17 14.47
CA HIS A 52 13.74 10.54 13.71
C HIS A 52 14.39 9.37 14.46
N THR A 53 13.69 8.82 15.46
CA THR A 53 14.17 7.63 16.16
C THR A 53 14.13 6.40 15.23
N PRO A 54 14.97 5.37 15.48
CA PRO A 54 15.00 4.17 14.64
C PRO A 54 13.63 3.48 14.55
N GLU A 55 12.86 3.45 15.64
CA GLU A 55 11.50 2.89 15.71
C GLU A 55 10.55 3.61 14.76
N ALA A 56 10.54 4.95 14.80
CA ALA A 56 9.73 5.77 13.92
C ALA A 56 10.13 5.64 12.44
N ARG A 57 11.38 5.25 12.16
CA ARG A 57 11.83 4.98 10.79
C ARG A 57 11.32 3.63 10.30
N LEU A 58 11.43 2.57 11.11
CA LEU A 58 10.93 1.23 10.76
C LEU A 58 9.41 1.22 10.58
N HIS A 59 8.65 1.89 11.47
CA HIS A 59 7.20 2.01 11.34
C HIS A 59 6.80 2.71 10.01
N ARG A 60 7.49 3.79 9.64
CA ARG A 60 7.23 4.47 8.35
C ARG A 60 7.53 3.60 7.14
N ARG A 61 8.56 2.75 7.23
CA ARG A 61 8.94 1.78 6.18
C ARG A 61 7.86 0.72 6.00
N LEU A 62 7.38 0.13 7.10
CA LEU A 62 6.24 -0.80 7.08
C LEU A 62 4.97 -0.14 6.51
N ALA A 63 4.69 1.09 6.93
CA ALA A 63 3.56 1.86 6.40
C ALA A 63 3.71 2.18 4.89
N ALA A 64 4.93 2.29 4.38
CA ALA A 64 5.19 2.46 2.95
C ALA A 64 5.03 1.15 2.19
N ALA A 65 5.48 0.02 2.76
CA ALA A 65 5.29 -1.31 2.21
C ALA A 65 3.80 -1.66 2.09
N ALA A 66 3.01 -1.45 3.15
CA ALA A 66 1.56 -1.66 3.14
C ALA A 66 0.85 -0.80 2.08
N ARG A 67 1.22 0.49 1.97
CA ARG A 67 0.66 1.37 0.92
C ARG A 67 1.05 0.92 -0.48
N SER A 68 2.25 0.38 -0.67
CA SER A 68 2.71 -0.15 -1.95
C SER A 68 1.92 -1.40 -2.32
N LEU A 69 1.64 -2.26 -1.34
CA LEU A 69 0.83 -3.45 -1.48
C LEU A 69 -0.64 -3.14 -1.83
N ASP A 70 -1.23 -2.13 -1.19
CA ASP A 70 -2.59 -1.64 -1.47
C ASP A 70 -2.71 -0.97 -2.84
N ALA A 71 -1.63 -0.36 -3.33
CA ALA A 71 -1.59 0.27 -4.65
C ALA A 71 -1.48 -0.73 -5.81
N GLN A 72 -1.15 -2.00 -5.54
CA GLN A 72 -1.06 -3.02 -6.57
C GLN A 72 -2.46 -3.42 -7.08
N PRO A 73 -2.60 -3.65 -8.40
CA PRO A 73 -3.85 -4.11 -8.97
C PRO A 73 -4.24 -5.49 -8.39
N MET A 74 -5.54 -5.72 -8.21
CA MET A 74 -6.02 -7.04 -7.79
C MET A 74 -5.74 -8.06 -8.89
N GLY A 75 -4.84 -9.01 -8.59
CA GLY A 75 -4.50 -10.12 -9.47
C GLY A 75 -5.51 -11.28 -9.39
N ASP A 76 -5.06 -12.45 -9.81
CA ASP A 76 -5.79 -13.72 -9.67
C ASP A 76 -5.87 -14.18 -8.20
N ALA A 77 -6.62 -15.26 -7.96
CA ALA A 77 -6.84 -15.79 -6.61
C ALA A 77 -5.52 -16.07 -5.86
N VAL A 78 -4.50 -16.58 -6.56
CA VAL A 78 -3.17 -16.88 -6.00
C VAL A 78 -2.44 -15.59 -5.58
N THR A 79 -2.48 -14.56 -6.42
CA THR A 79 -1.90 -13.24 -6.09
C THR A 79 -2.62 -12.59 -4.90
N ILE A 80 -3.94 -12.79 -4.79
CA ILE A 80 -4.73 -12.27 -3.67
C ILE A 80 -4.34 -12.95 -2.36
N GLU A 81 -4.18 -14.27 -2.35
CA GLU A 81 -3.74 -15.01 -1.15
C GLU A 81 -2.35 -14.55 -0.70
N GLN A 82 -1.40 -14.43 -1.64
CA GLN A 82 -0.06 -13.92 -1.34
C GLN A 82 -0.10 -12.49 -0.79
N ARG A 83 -0.94 -11.62 -1.35
CA ARG A 83 -1.15 -10.26 -0.84
C ARG A 83 -1.64 -10.28 0.61
N VAL A 84 -2.61 -11.13 0.93
CA VAL A 84 -3.14 -11.26 2.30
C VAL A 84 -2.07 -11.77 3.26
N THR A 85 -1.25 -12.74 2.85
CA THR A 85 -0.13 -13.23 3.67
C THR A 85 0.86 -12.12 3.99
N ILE A 86 1.26 -11.33 3.00
CA ILE A 86 2.21 -10.22 3.20
C ILE A 86 1.59 -9.13 4.08
N GLU A 87 0.31 -8.82 3.88
CA GLU A 87 -0.43 -7.87 4.71
C GLU A 87 -0.46 -8.30 6.20
N GLN A 88 -0.72 -9.58 6.47
CA GLN A 88 -0.67 -10.13 7.83
C GLN A 88 0.74 -10.08 8.43
N GLN A 89 1.78 -10.33 7.63
CA GLN A 89 3.17 -10.22 8.08
C GLN A 89 3.54 -8.78 8.45
N ILE A 90 3.10 -7.80 7.66
CA ILE A 90 3.31 -6.37 7.96
C ILE A 90 2.64 -6.03 9.30
N GLN A 91 1.39 -6.46 9.51
CA GLN A 91 0.66 -6.23 10.76
C GLN A 91 1.37 -6.83 11.98
N GLN A 92 1.75 -8.10 11.90
CA GLN A 92 2.45 -8.78 13.00
C GLN A 92 3.79 -8.13 13.33
N LEU A 93 4.54 -7.69 12.32
CA LEU A 93 5.84 -7.07 12.54
C LEU A 93 5.71 -5.66 13.12
N ASP A 94 4.67 -4.91 12.74
CA ASP A 94 4.36 -3.61 13.32
C ASP A 94 3.94 -3.73 14.79
N GLU A 95 3.12 -4.73 15.13
CA GLU A 95 2.76 -5.02 16.53
C GLU A 95 3.98 -5.41 17.39
N GLN A 96 4.88 -6.24 16.84
CA GLN A 96 6.13 -6.61 17.52
C GLN A 96 7.05 -5.40 17.70
N LEU A 97 7.15 -4.52 16.71
CA LEU A 97 7.92 -3.29 16.79
C LEU A 97 7.38 -2.39 17.92
N VAL A 98 6.06 -2.22 18.02
CA VAL A 98 5.41 -1.47 19.12
C VAL A 98 5.70 -2.13 20.47
N ALA A 99 5.62 -3.45 20.57
CA ALA A 99 5.91 -4.17 21.81
C ALA A 99 7.38 -4.01 22.24
N VAL A 100 8.33 -4.17 21.32
CA VAL A 100 9.77 -4.01 21.57
C VAL A 100 10.10 -2.59 22.00
N ALA A 101 9.53 -1.59 21.34
CA ALA A 101 9.76 -0.18 21.64
C ALA A 101 9.07 0.30 22.92
N SER A 102 8.06 -0.42 23.41
CA SER A 102 7.44 -0.14 24.71
C SER A 102 8.39 -0.41 25.89
N VAL A 103 9.47 -1.16 25.66
CA VAL A 103 10.50 -1.45 26.65
C VAL A 103 11.57 -0.35 26.63
N PRO A 104 11.73 0.45 27.70
CA PRO A 104 12.69 1.54 27.73
C PRO A 104 14.14 1.03 27.55
N GLY A 105 14.89 1.64 26.63
CA GLY A 105 16.31 1.32 26.40
C GLY A 105 16.57 0.09 25.53
N ASN A 106 15.53 -0.57 25.01
CA ASN A 106 15.64 -1.78 24.18
C ASN A 106 16.00 -1.50 22.70
N SER A 107 17.00 -0.65 22.49
CA SER A 107 17.46 -0.24 21.15
C SER A 107 18.00 -1.40 20.32
N SER A 108 18.61 -2.41 20.94
CA SER A 108 19.08 -3.63 20.26
C SER A 108 17.93 -4.44 19.69
N GLY A 109 16.84 -4.61 20.45
CA GLY A 109 15.66 -5.33 19.95
C GLY A 109 14.99 -4.64 18.76
N VAL A 110 15.07 -3.31 18.68
CA VAL A 110 14.61 -2.53 17.51
C VAL A 110 15.55 -2.75 16.31
N ALA A 111 16.85 -2.81 16.55
CA ALA A 111 17.83 -3.09 15.50
C ALA A 111 17.66 -4.50 14.90
N ASP A 112 17.31 -5.49 15.72
CA ASP A 112 17.05 -6.87 15.28
C ASP A 112 15.82 -6.98 14.36
N MET A 113 14.91 -5.99 14.38
CA MET A 113 13.72 -5.95 13.52
C MET A 113 14.03 -5.41 12.10
N GLU A 114 15.14 -4.70 11.90
CA GLU A 114 15.52 -4.14 10.60
C GLU A 114 15.63 -5.18 9.46
N PRO A 115 16.29 -6.35 9.63
CA PRO A 115 16.32 -7.38 8.59
C PRO A 115 14.93 -7.93 8.26
N LEU A 116 14.06 -8.10 9.26
CA LEU A 116 12.69 -8.60 9.07
C LEU A 116 11.84 -7.62 8.24
N VAL A 117 11.97 -6.31 8.51
CA VAL A 117 11.30 -5.27 7.72
C VAL A 117 11.82 -5.28 6.28
N SER A 118 13.14 -5.47 6.10
CA SER A 118 13.74 -5.55 4.76
C SER A 118 13.27 -6.78 3.97
N ASP A 119 13.04 -7.92 4.62
CA ASP A 119 12.51 -9.13 3.99
C ASP A 119 11.08 -8.89 3.46
N VAL A 120 10.22 -8.26 4.27
CA VAL A 120 8.85 -7.92 3.88
C VAL A 120 8.82 -6.91 2.73
N GLU A 121 9.66 -5.87 2.77
CA GLU A 121 9.80 -4.93 1.65
C GLU A 121 10.21 -5.63 0.35
N ARG A 122 11.14 -6.59 0.43
CA ARG A 122 11.53 -7.42 -0.72
C ARG A 122 10.38 -8.29 -1.21
N ALA A 123 9.59 -8.89 -0.33
CA ALA A 123 8.42 -9.68 -0.71
C ALA A 123 7.38 -8.84 -1.45
N VAL A 124 7.09 -7.62 -0.97
CA VAL A 124 6.21 -6.66 -1.66
C VAL A 124 6.75 -6.31 -3.05
N ALA A 125 8.05 -6.03 -3.16
CA ALA A 125 8.68 -5.71 -4.45
C ALA A 125 8.64 -6.88 -5.45
N GLN A 126 8.84 -8.11 -4.98
CA GLN A 126 8.73 -9.31 -5.79
C GLN A 126 7.29 -9.50 -6.30
N LEU A 127 6.29 -9.36 -5.42
CA LEU A 127 4.89 -9.44 -5.81
C LEU A 127 4.53 -8.38 -6.88
N ALA A 128 5.06 -7.16 -6.73
CA ALA A 128 4.85 -6.10 -7.71
C ALA A 128 5.46 -6.44 -9.08
N THR A 129 6.65 -7.03 -9.09
CA THR A 129 7.34 -7.44 -10.32
C THR A 129 6.57 -8.55 -11.05
N THR A 130 6.14 -9.58 -10.31
CA THR A 130 5.35 -10.69 -10.87
C THR A 130 4.03 -10.19 -11.48
N GLY A 131 3.35 -9.25 -10.82
CA GLY A 131 2.12 -8.67 -11.34
C GLY A 131 2.33 -7.94 -12.68
N VAL A 132 3.41 -7.16 -12.80
CA VAL A 132 3.75 -6.45 -14.05
C VAL A 132 4.07 -7.42 -15.19
N ASP A 133 4.84 -8.48 -14.92
CA ASP A 133 5.22 -9.48 -15.93
C ASP A 133 3.97 -10.17 -16.52
N MET A 134 3.03 -10.56 -15.66
CA MET A 134 1.76 -11.16 -16.07
C MET A 134 0.88 -10.21 -16.91
N ASP A 135 0.87 -8.91 -16.60
CA ASP A 135 0.15 -7.92 -17.39
C ASP A 135 0.77 -7.70 -18.77
N LEU A 136 2.10 -7.75 -18.87
CA LEU A 136 2.79 -7.71 -20.16
C LEU A 136 2.48 -8.93 -21.01
N LEU A 137 2.48 -10.13 -20.43
CA LEU A 137 2.12 -11.37 -21.14
C LEU A 137 0.69 -11.29 -21.70
N LYS A 138 -0.28 -10.87 -20.88
CA LYS A 138 -1.68 -10.69 -21.32
C LYS A 138 -1.81 -9.67 -22.45
N ARG A 139 -1.07 -8.56 -22.38
CA ARG A 139 -1.07 -7.53 -23.43
C ARG A 139 -0.52 -8.07 -24.74
N ASN A 140 0.64 -8.73 -24.71
CA ASN A 140 1.24 -9.33 -25.91
C ASN A 140 0.32 -10.39 -26.54
N GLN A 141 -0.30 -11.24 -25.71
CA GLN A 141 -1.27 -12.23 -26.19
C GLN A 141 -2.44 -11.57 -26.94
N ALA A 142 -3.01 -10.50 -26.39
CA ALA A 142 -4.12 -9.78 -27.02
C ALA A 142 -3.73 -9.13 -28.37
N GLU A 143 -2.47 -8.70 -28.53
CA GLU A 143 -1.97 -8.18 -29.81
C GLU A 143 -1.82 -9.30 -30.85
N LEU A 144 -1.41 -10.50 -30.45
CA LEU A 144 -1.35 -11.67 -31.33
C LEU A 144 -2.77 -12.08 -31.78
N ASP A 145 -3.71 -12.16 -30.85
CA ASP A 145 -5.10 -12.51 -31.15
C ASP A 145 -5.80 -11.47 -32.04
N ALA A 146 -5.44 -10.19 -31.92
CA ALA A 146 -5.93 -9.11 -32.78
C ALA A 146 -5.26 -9.07 -34.17
N GLY A 147 -4.11 -9.73 -34.32
CA GLY A 147 -3.27 -9.73 -35.52
C GLY A 147 -3.59 -10.83 -36.53
N GLU A 148 -4.58 -11.71 -36.28
CA GLU A 148 -5.04 -12.72 -37.23
C GLU A 148 -6.34 -12.31 -37.96
N PRO A 149 -6.30 -11.46 -39.02
CA PRO A 149 -7.33 -11.47 -40.04
C PRO A 149 -7.14 -12.71 -40.91
N GLY A 150 -8.16 -13.58 -40.92
CA GLY A 150 -8.13 -14.88 -41.56
C GLY A 150 -7.63 -14.90 -43.01
N THR A 151 -6.93 -15.98 -43.32
CA THR A 151 -6.78 -16.53 -44.67
C THR A 151 -7.74 -17.68 -44.86
#